data_AF-A0A3M2AKZ4-F1
#
_entry.id   AF-A0A3M2AKZ4-F1
#
_cell.length_a   1.000
_cell.length_b   1.000
_cell.length_c   1.000
_cell.angle_alpha   90.00
_cell.angle_beta   90.00
_cell.angle_gamma   90.00
#
_symmetry.space_group_name_H-M   'P 1'
#
loop_
_entity.id
_entity.type
_entity.pdbx_description
1 polymer ?
#
loop_
_entity_poly.entity_id
_entity_poly.type
_entity_poly.pdbx_seq_one_letter_code
_entity_poly.pdbx_strand_id
1 'polypeptide(L)'
;MRSLNILVDIAKRSKEISGVRVYKKNVERVFSALLVSGDFWQVVDMSDLPVPAASGIVKALMEKGYAFIDDEENIRLTQKGLDLVRELGIEPYIDYTCPACEGRGIPFYANLDFYREFLQITKDRPKAIRDYDQGSVTPETTISRVLFMDSRGDLRNKDIIVLGAEDDLTGLAVALSRKARSVLIIDIDKRLIDFDNRIFKELGIDNAEARVWDLRNPFPEEMLGKYDVFVSDPPETLPAFRAFIGRGIATLKEDGGVGYFGLTL
;
A
#
# COMPACT_ATOMS: atom_id res chain seq x y z
N MET A 1 17.39 -10.93 32.73
CA MET A 1 15.98 -11.27 33.07
C MET A 1 15.12 -10.04 33.35
N ARG A 2 15.53 -9.09 34.20
CA ARG A 2 14.72 -7.89 34.52
C ARG A 2 14.39 -7.01 33.31
N SER A 3 15.34 -6.83 32.41
CA SER A 3 15.20 -5.88 31.27
C SER A 3 14.38 -6.46 30.12
N LEU A 4 14.31 -7.80 30.00
CA LEU A 4 13.36 -8.47 29.10
C LEU A 4 11.90 -8.22 29.50
N ASN A 5 11.62 -8.10 30.81
CA ASN A 5 10.28 -7.79 31.31
C ASN A 5 9.85 -6.36 30.98
N ILE A 6 10.79 -5.42 30.90
CA ILE A 6 10.49 -3.99 30.61
C ILE A 6 9.85 -3.82 29.24
N LEU A 7 10.38 -4.46 28.19
CA LEU A 7 9.81 -4.37 26.84
C LEU A 7 8.42 -5.01 26.76
N VAL A 8 8.20 -6.10 27.51
CA VAL A 8 6.88 -6.73 27.60
C VAL A 8 5.89 -5.80 28.31
N ASP A 9 6.32 -5.09 29.35
CA ASP A 9 5.48 -4.13 30.07
C ASP A 9 5.16 -2.89 29.23
N ILE A 10 6.11 -2.40 28.42
CA ILE A 10 5.84 -1.35 27.42
C ILE A 10 4.84 -1.84 26.37
N ALA A 11 5.00 -3.07 25.87
CA ALA A 11 4.08 -3.64 24.88
C ALA A 11 2.66 -3.79 25.43
N LYS A 12 2.50 -4.27 26.68
CA LYS A 12 1.20 -4.34 27.36
C LYS A 12 0.57 -2.96 27.51
N ARG A 13 1.35 -1.97 27.95
CA ARG A 13 0.86 -0.60 28.11
C ARG A 13 0.47 0.03 26.77
N SER A 14 1.25 -0.18 25.72
CA SER A 14 0.92 0.25 24.36
C SER A 14 -0.39 -0.35 23.86
N LYS A 15 -0.64 -1.64 24.13
CA LYS A 15 -1.91 -2.29 23.80
C LYS A 15 -3.11 -1.65 24.52
N GLU A 16 -2.95 -1.27 25.78
CA GLU A 16 -4.00 -0.56 26.53
C GLU A 16 -4.32 0.82 25.93
N ILE A 17 -3.28 1.52 25.42
CA ILE A 17 -3.42 2.86 24.83
C ILE A 17 -4.02 2.80 23.42
N SER A 18 -3.55 1.88 22.58
CA SER A 18 -3.85 1.84 21.15
C SER A 18 -4.99 0.90 20.77
N GLY A 19 -5.32 -0.07 21.64
CA GLY A 19 -6.20 -1.20 21.28
C GLY A 19 -5.57 -2.21 20.32
N VAL A 20 -4.36 -1.95 19.81
CA VAL A 20 -3.66 -2.83 18.86
C VAL A 20 -2.79 -3.82 19.61
N ARG A 21 -2.72 -5.06 19.10
CA ARG A 21 -1.86 -6.09 19.68
C ARG A 21 -0.39 -5.75 19.40
N VAL A 22 0.36 -5.52 20.47
CA VAL A 22 1.79 -5.19 20.42
C VAL A 22 2.59 -6.24 21.20
N TYR A 23 3.78 -6.57 20.72
CA TYR A 23 4.71 -7.50 21.33
C TYR A 23 6.05 -6.83 21.65
N LYS A 24 6.87 -7.52 22.45
CA LYS A 24 8.25 -7.11 22.75
C LYS A 24 9.02 -6.68 21.49
N LYS A 25 8.95 -7.47 20.41
CA LYS A 25 9.69 -7.21 19.17
C LYS A 25 9.29 -5.88 18.52
N ASN A 26 8.02 -5.48 18.62
CA ASN A 26 7.55 -4.21 18.09
C ASN A 26 8.16 -3.03 18.86
N VAL A 27 8.29 -3.16 20.20
CA VAL A 27 8.97 -2.16 21.02
C VAL A 27 10.45 -2.06 20.66
N GLU A 28 11.13 -3.20 20.42
CA GLU A 28 12.51 -3.21 19.94
C GLU A 28 12.66 -2.47 18.61
N ARG A 29 11.73 -2.66 17.67
CA ARG A 29 11.73 -1.96 16.38
C ARG A 29 11.57 -0.45 16.54
N VAL A 30 10.66 0.01 17.41
CA VAL A 30 10.50 1.45 17.68
C VAL A 30 11.75 2.04 18.34
N PHE A 31 12.40 1.35 19.28
CA PHE A 31 13.69 1.81 19.81
C PHE A 31 14.76 1.87 18.72
N SER A 32 14.87 0.85 17.89
CA SER A 32 15.83 0.78 16.77
C SER A 32 15.63 1.95 15.78
N ALA A 33 14.38 2.30 15.48
CA ALA A 33 14.01 3.44 14.65
C ALA A 33 14.33 4.79 15.31
N LEU A 34 14.05 4.94 16.62
CA LEU A 34 14.34 6.16 17.38
C LEU A 34 15.83 6.45 17.56
N LEU A 35 16.71 5.47 17.35
CA LEU A 35 18.16 5.68 17.27
C LEU A 35 18.60 6.33 15.96
N VAL A 36 17.73 6.32 14.93
CA VAL A 36 18.01 6.85 13.60
C VAL A 36 17.30 8.18 13.38
N SER A 37 16.01 8.27 13.73
CA SER A 37 15.21 9.48 13.52
C SER A 37 14.26 9.76 14.69
N GLY A 38 14.01 11.05 14.93
CA GLY A 38 12.97 11.51 15.85
C GLY A 38 11.65 11.86 15.16
N ASP A 39 11.60 11.87 13.82
CA ASP A 39 10.37 12.10 13.07
C ASP A 39 9.41 10.91 13.23
N PHE A 40 8.18 11.18 13.64
CA PHE A 40 7.22 10.12 13.94
C PHE A 40 6.87 9.26 12.71
N TRP A 41 6.80 9.85 11.51
CA TRP A 41 6.44 9.12 10.30
C TRP A 41 7.57 8.21 9.83
N GLN A 42 8.82 8.66 9.94
CA GLN A 42 9.99 7.81 9.71
C GLN A 42 10.10 6.69 10.76
N VAL A 43 9.72 6.95 12.01
CA VAL A 43 9.66 5.90 13.05
C VAL A 43 8.60 4.85 12.70
N VAL A 44 7.41 5.27 12.25
CA VAL A 44 6.35 4.36 11.79
C VAL A 44 6.88 3.47 10.67
N ASP A 45 7.44 4.07 9.62
CA ASP A 45 8.00 3.39 8.44
C ASP A 45 9.09 2.38 8.81
N MET A 46 10.16 2.82 9.49
CA MET A 46 11.27 1.94 9.91
C MET A 46 10.83 0.83 10.89
N SER A 47 9.80 1.08 11.68
CA SER A 47 9.30 0.11 12.66
C SER A 47 8.35 -0.94 12.07
N ASP A 48 7.85 -0.72 10.84
CA ASP A 48 6.96 -1.64 10.14
C ASP A 48 5.77 -2.01 11.06
N LEU A 49 5.02 -0.96 11.43
CA LEU A 49 3.93 -0.99 12.40
C LEU A 49 2.76 -0.12 11.96
N PRO A 50 1.52 -0.53 12.27
CA PRO A 50 0.37 0.35 12.13
C PRO A 50 0.53 1.61 12.98
N VAL A 51 0.15 2.77 12.42
CA VAL A 51 0.25 4.08 13.09
C VAL A 51 -0.26 4.07 14.55
N PRO A 52 -1.41 3.45 14.88
CA PRO A 52 -1.87 3.39 16.27
C PRO A 52 -0.94 2.58 17.19
N ALA A 53 -0.31 1.51 16.69
CA ALA A 53 0.62 0.70 17.45
C ALA A 53 1.92 1.45 17.74
N ALA A 54 2.52 2.08 16.73
CA ALA A 54 3.71 2.92 16.89
C ALA A 54 3.44 4.08 17.87
N SER A 55 2.31 4.79 17.69
CA SER A 55 1.88 5.85 18.60
C SER A 55 1.70 5.36 20.05
N GLY A 56 1.07 4.18 20.23
CA GLY A 56 0.90 3.57 21.54
C GLY A 56 2.22 3.22 22.22
N ILE A 57 3.22 2.75 21.45
CA ILE A 57 4.56 2.46 21.98
C ILE A 57 5.26 3.76 22.39
N VAL A 58 5.28 4.77 21.52
CA VAL A 58 5.92 6.07 21.82
C VAL A 58 5.31 6.69 23.08
N LYS A 59 3.98 6.69 23.22
CA LYS A 59 3.29 7.14 24.44
C LYS A 59 3.71 6.35 25.68
N ALA A 60 3.74 5.03 25.60
CA ALA A 60 4.18 4.18 26.71
C ALA A 60 5.66 4.41 27.10
N LEU A 61 6.52 4.72 26.13
CA LEU A 61 7.92 5.10 26.37
C LEU A 61 8.01 6.44 27.12
N MET A 62 7.22 7.44 26.71
CA MET A 62 7.15 8.74 27.38
C MET A 62 6.62 8.63 28.81
N GLU A 63 5.51 7.92 29.03
CA GLU A 63 4.93 7.69 30.37
C GLU A 63 5.93 7.04 31.34
N LYS A 64 6.81 6.17 30.81
CA LYS A 64 7.83 5.46 31.60
C LYS A 64 9.17 6.21 31.66
N GLY A 65 9.27 7.38 31.04
CA GLY A 65 10.45 8.25 31.03
C GLY A 65 11.62 7.74 30.19
N TYR A 66 11.35 6.91 29.18
CA TYR A 66 12.36 6.41 28.23
C TYR A 66 12.51 7.32 26.99
N ALA A 67 11.48 8.08 26.66
CA ALA A 67 11.47 9.03 25.56
C ALA A 67 10.79 10.35 25.99
N PHE A 68 10.99 11.41 25.21
CA PHE A 68 10.32 12.69 25.33
C PHE A 68 10.19 13.33 23.94
N ILE A 69 9.38 14.38 23.82
CA ILE A 69 9.29 15.20 22.62
C ILE A 69 10.05 16.50 22.90
N ASP A 70 10.98 16.87 22.01
CA ASP A 70 11.73 18.12 22.12
C ASP A 70 10.94 19.32 21.55
N ASP A 71 11.52 20.52 21.63
CA ASP A 71 10.89 21.76 21.17
C ASP A 71 10.68 21.81 19.65
N GLU A 72 11.33 20.92 18.88
CA GLU A 72 11.20 20.78 17.43
C GLU A 72 10.20 19.66 17.06
N GLU A 73 9.39 19.20 18.02
CA GLU A 73 8.41 18.12 17.87
C GLU A 73 9.03 16.74 17.52
N ASN A 74 10.34 16.56 17.72
CA ASN A 74 11.00 15.27 17.50
C ASN A 74 10.93 14.38 18.74
N ILE A 75 10.76 13.08 18.52
CA ILE A 75 10.82 12.08 19.59
C ILE A 75 12.29 11.75 19.88
N ARG A 76 12.71 11.94 21.12
CA ARG A 76 14.09 11.68 21.58
C ARG A 76 14.11 10.68 22.72
N LEU A 77 15.15 9.84 22.78
CA LEU A 77 15.39 8.97 23.93
C LEU A 77 15.98 9.77 25.08
N THR A 78 15.51 9.53 26.30
CA THR A 78 16.16 10.03 27.51
C THR A 78 17.46 9.25 27.77
N GLN A 79 18.30 9.71 28.70
CA GLN A 79 19.45 8.92 29.15
C GLN A 79 19.05 7.52 29.62
N LYS A 80 17.91 7.42 30.33
CA LYS A 80 17.31 6.14 30.75
C LYS A 80 16.92 5.26 29.55
N GLY A 81 16.40 5.85 28.47
CA GLY A 81 16.12 5.16 27.22
C GLY A 81 17.38 4.63 26.54
N LEU A 82 18.41 5.47 26.44
CA LEU A 82 19.71 5.10 25.85
C LEU A 82 20.43 4.00 26.66
N ASP A 83 20.35 4.04 28.00
CA ASP A 83 20.90 3.00 28.86
C ASP A 83 20.19 1.66 28.65
N LEU A 84 18.86 1.68 28.54
CA LEU A 84 18.07 0.48 28.28
C LEU A 84 18.40 -0.14 26.91
N VAL A 85 18.49 0.69 25.86
CA VAL A 85 18.88 0.26 24.51
C VAL A 85 20.24 -0.42 24.54
N ARG A 86 21.24 0.17 25.21
CA ARG A 86 22.59 -0.39 25.36
C ARG A 86 22.59 -1.70 26.14
N GLU A 87 21.86 -1.78 27.24
CA GLU A 87 21.75 -3.00 28.05
C GLU A 87 21.13 -4.16 27.26
N LEU A 88 20.14 -3.86 26.42
CA LEU A 88 19.43 -4.85 25.61
C LEU A 88 20.12 -5.16 24.27
N GLY A 89 21.18 -4.45 23.91
CA GLY A 89 21.86 -4.59 22.61
C GLY A 89 20.93 -4.30 21.43
N ILE A 90 20.06 -3.30 21.56
CA ILE A 90 19.21 -2.85 20.46
C ILE A 90 20.05 -1.89 19.60
N GLU A 91 20.33 -2.31 18.37
CA GLU A 91 21.11 -1.51 17.41
C GLU A 91 20.19 -0.59 16.58
N PRO A 92 20.74 0.50 16.00
CA PRO A 92 20.00 1.36 15.08
C PRO A 92 19.45 0.58 13.87
N TYR A 93 18.34 1.05 13.34
CA TYR A 93 17.76 0.50 12.10
C TYR A 93 18.76 0.65 10.94
N ILE A 94 18.84 -0.36 10.09
CA ILE A 94 19.68 -0.37 8.88
C ILE A 94 18.81 -0.80 7.70
N ASP A 95 18.82 0.01 6.66
CA ASP A 95 18.15 -0.29 5.40
C ASP A 95 19.15 -0.81 4.35
N TYR A 96 18.83 -1.97 3.76
CA TYR A 96 19.57 -2.57 2.64
C TYR A 96 18.76 -2.57 1.34
N THR A 97 17.65 -1.82 1.30
CA THR A 97 16.78 -1.71 0.13
C THR A 97 17.56 -1.21 -1.08
N CYS A 98 17.35 -1.86 -2.23
CA CYS A 98 18.01 -1.46 -3.47
C CYS A 98 17.54 -0.05 -3.87
N PRO A 99 18.42 0.96 -3.92
CA PRO A 99 18.01 2.34 -4.22
C PRO A 99 17.58 2.52 -5.67
N ALA A 100 17.99 1.62 -6.57
CA ALA A 100 17.68 1.71 -7.98
C ALA A 100 16.21 1.32 -8.26
N CYS A 101 15.64 0.36 -7.53
CA CYS A 101 14.23 -0.02 -7.71
C CYS A 101 13.35 0.30 -6.49
N GLU A 102 13.93 0.95 -5.47
CA GLU A 102 13.32 1.22 -4.16
C GLU A 102 12.66 -0.05 -3.59
N GLY A 103 13.37 -1.17 -3.67
CA GLY A 103 12.90 -2.46 -3.14
C GLY A 103 11.84 -3.18 -3.98
N ARG A 104 11.26 -2.55 -5.01
CA ARG A 104 10.20 -3.15 -5.84
C ARG A 104 10.65 -4.38 -6.65
N GLY A 105 11.95 -4.54 -6.87
CA GLY A 105 12.53 -5.58 -7.73
C GLY A 105 12.30 -5.38 -9.24
N ILE A 106 11.31 -4.56 -9.63
CA ILE A 106 11.01 -4.17 -11.00
C ILE A 106 11.17 -2.65 -11.14
N PRO A 107 12.23 -2.16 -11.80
CA PRO A 107 12.43 -0.72 -11.96
C PRO A 107 11.48 -0.15 -13.02
N PHE A 108 10.78 0.94 -12.70
CA PHE A 108 9.86 1.62 -13.64
C PHE A 108 10.58 2.06 -14.93
N TYR A 109 11.86 2.43 -14.83
CA TYR A 109 12.69 2.84 -15.98
C TYR A 109 13.11 1.68 -16.88
N ALA A 110 12.72 0.42 -16.59
CA ALA A 110 12.83 -0.66 -17.56
C ALA A 110 12.00 -0.38 -18.83
N ASN A 111 11.01 0.53 -18.75
CA ASN A 111 10.32 1.06 -19.92
C ASN A 111 10.04 2.57 -19.74
N LEU A 112 11.06 3.40 -19.99
CA LEU A 112 10.97 4.85 -19.84
C LEU A 112 9.95 5.52 -20.76
N ASP A 113 9.73 4.98 -21.96
CA ASP A 113 8.77 5.57 -22.90
C ASP A 113 7.35 5.40 -22.38
N PHE A 114 7.01 4.20 -21.88
CA PHE A 114 5.72 3.95 -21.25
C PHE A 114 5.51 4.81 -19.99
N TYR A 115 6.54 4.96 -19.15
CA TYR A 115 6.48 5.83 -17.98
C TYR A 115 6.24 7.31 -18.37
N ARG A 116 6.95 7.83 -19.38
CA ARG A 116 6.77 9.21 -19.86
C ARG A 116 5.40 9.45 -20.47
N GLU A 117 4.91 8.50 -21.26
CA GLU A 117 3.56 8.53 -21.84
C GLU A 117 2.52 8.59 -20.72
N PHE A 118 2.63 7.71 -19.72
CA PHE A 118 1.74 7.69 -18.57
C PHE A 118 1.73 9.02 -17.81
N LEU A 119 2.90 9.59 -17.51
CA LEU A 119 2.98 10.90 -16.85
C LEU A 119 2.27 12.00 -17.65
N GLN A 120 2.45 12.02 -18.96
CA GLN A 120 1.86 13.05 -19.81
C GLN A 120 0.34 12.95 -19.88
N ILE A 121 -0.18 11.73 -19.98
CA ILE A 121 -1.62 11.45 -20.06
C ILE A 121 -2.31 11.73 -18.72
N THR A 122 -1.63 11.42 -17.62
CA THR A 122 -2.20 11.49 -16.26
C THR A 122 -1.98 12.83 -15.56
N LYS A 123 -1.40 13.83 -16.23
CA LYS A 123 -1.11 15.16 -15.66
C LYS A 123 -2.33 15.87 -15.06
N ASP A 124 -3.51 15.64 -15.63
CA ASP A 124 -4.78 16.28 -15.24
C ASP A 124 -5.68 15.31 -14.45
N ARG A 125 -5.09 14.29 -13.83
CA ARG A 125 -5.83 13.29 -13.06
C ARG A 125 -6.67 13.91 -11.93
N PRO A 126 -7.83 13.32 -11.60
CA PRO A 126 -8.61 13.72 -10.45
C PRO A 126 -7.78 13.66 -9.16
N LYS A 127 -7.94 14.67 -8.30
CA LYS A 127 -7.31 14.69 -6.97
C LYS A 127 -7.98 13.68 -6.05
N ALA A 128 -7.16 13.05 -5.22
CA ALA A 128 -7.60 12.16 -4.15
C ALA A 128 -8.59 12.89 -3.21
N ILE A 129 -9.67 12.20 -2.84
CA ILE A 129 -10.66 12.66 -1.88
C ILE A 129 -10.83 11.69 -0.73
N ARG A 130 -11.05 12.25 0.46
CA ARG A 130 -11.17 11.49 1.71
C ARG A 130 -12.42 10.63 1.76
N ASP A 131 -13.49 11.01 1.05
CA ASP A 131 -14.79 10.33 1.07
C ASP A 131 -14.70 8.87 0.59
N TYR A 132 -13.70 8.57 -0.24
CA TYR A 132 -13.44 7.24 -0.80
C TYR A 132 -12.15 6.61 -0.28
N ASP A 133 -11.55 7.16 0.77
CA ASP A 133 -10.29 6.66 1.35
C ASP A 133 -9.12 6.61 0.34
N GLN A 134 -9.08 7.57 -0.60
CA GLN A 134 -8.10 7.58 -1.69
C GLN A 134 -6.71 8.01 -1.21
N GLY A 135 -5.69 7.33 -1.71
CA GLY A 135 -4.29 7.52 -1.34
C GLY A 135 -3.34 7.07 -2.45
N SER A 136 -3.29 7.84 -3.54
CA SER A 136 -2.58 7.46 -4.76
C SER A 136 -1.11 7.14 -4.54
N VAL A 137 -0.65 6.01 -5.07
CA VAL A 137 0.76 5.67 -5.22
C VAL A 137 1.45 6.60 -6.23
N THR A 138 2.78 6.58 -6.22
CA THR A 138 3.57 7.31 -7.21
C THR A 138 3.43 6.69 -8.61
N PRO A 139 3.56 7.47 -9.69
CA PRO A 139 3.57 6.94 -11.05
C PRO A 139 4.59 5.82 -11.28
N GLU A 140 5.75 5.89 -10.62
CA GLU A 140 6.78 4.85 -10.63
C GLU A 140 6.23 3.52 -10.12
N THR A 141 5.46 3.55 -9.03
CA THR A 141 4.82 2.36 -8.48
C THR A 141 3.77 1.80 -9.45
N THR A 142 2.91 2.63 -10.03
CA THR A 142 1.90 2.18 -11.01
C THR A 142 2.56 1.50 -12.21
N ILE A 143 3.61 2.09 -12.78
CA ILE A 143 4.34 1.50 -13.90
C ILE A 143 5.05 0.21 -13.49
N SER A 144 5.71 0.18 -12.33
CA SER A 144 6.33 -1.04 -11.80
C SER A 144 5.31 -2.16 -11.59
N ARG A 145 4.07 -1.87 -11.16
CA ARG A 145 2.98 -2.87 -11.06
C ARG A 145 2.66 -3.48 -12.42
N VAL A 146 2.47 -2.65 -13.46
CA VAL A 146 2.18 -3.14 -14.83
C VAL A 146 3.35 -3.96 -15.38
N LEU A 147 4.60 -3.50 -15.18
CA LEU A 147 5.79 -4.23 -15.62
C LEU A 147 5.97 -5.54 -14.85
N PHE A 148 5.61 -5.56 -13.56
CA PHE A 148 5.62 -6.77 -12.75
C PHE A 148 4.61 -7.79 -13.28
N MET A 149 3.37 -7.39 -13.54
CA MET A 149 2.36 -8.25 -14.17
C MET A 149 2.83 -8.78 -15.54
N ASP A 150 3.43 -7.93 -16.38
CA ASP A 150 3.98 -8.36 -17.67
C ASP A 150 5.09 -9.42 -17.49
N SER A 151 5.97 -9.23 -16.50
CA SER A 151 7.07 -10.16 -16.21
C SER A 151 6.62 -11.54 -15.74
N ARG A 152 5.39 -11.65 -15.22
CA ARG A 152 4.78 -12.91 -14.78
C ARG A 152 3.96 -13.60 -15.86
N GLY A 153 3.77 -12.96 -17.02
CA GLY A 153 2.91 -13.48 -18.09
C GLY A 153 1.42 -13.16 -17.89
N ASP A 154 1.11 -12.21 -16.99
CA ASP A 154 -0.25 -11.90 -16.53
C ASP A 154 -0.82 -10.64 -17.19
N LEU A 155 -0.13 -10.07 -18.19
CA LEU A 155 -0.59 -8.88 -18.92
C LEU A 155 -0.99 -9.19 -20.37
N ARG A 156 -0.09 -9.82 -21.13
CA ARG A 156 -0.26 -9.96 -22.59
C ARG A 156 -1.37 -10.94 -22.96
N ASN A 157 -2.28 -10.49 -23.81
CA ASN A 157 -3.45 -11.26 -24.27
C ASN A 157 -4.31 -11.80 -23.12
N LYS A 158 -4.38 -11.09 -21.98
CA LYS A 158 -5.21 -11.45 -20.82
C LYS A 158 -6.48 -10.61 -20.74
N ASP A 159 -7.56 -11.20 -20.25
CA ASP A 159 -8.73 -10.46 -19.79
C ASP A 159 -8.47 -10.01 -18.34
N ILE A 160 -8.44 -8.71 -18.11
CA ILE A 160 -8.05 -8.13 -16.81
C ILE A 160 -9.20 -7.30 -16.25
N ILE A 161 -9.48 -7.47 -14.96
CA ILE A 161 -10.39 -6.60 -14.22
C ILE A 161 -9.63 -5.84 -13.12
N VAL A 162 -9.86 -4.53 -13.01
CA VAL A 162 -9.26 -3.68 -11.99
C VAL A 162 -10.35 -3.16 -11.07
N LEU A 163 -10.20 -3.40 -9.76
CA LEU A 163 -11.22 -3.24 -8.74
C LEU A 163 -10.79 -2.18 -7.73
N GLY A 164 -11.29 -0.96 -7.89
CA GLY A 164 -11.05 0.15 -6.95
C GLY A 164 -9.58 0.47 -6.73
N ALA A 165 -8.79 0.48 -7.81
CA ALA A 165 -7.38 0.87 -7.81
C ALA A 165 -7.13 2.01 -8.82
N GLU A 166 -8.15 2.84 -9.04
CA GLU A 166 -8.11 3.90 -10.05
C GLU A 166 -7.66 5.24 -9.46
N ASP A 167 -7.67 5.38 -8.14
CA ASP A 167 -6.91 6.44 -7.47
C ASP A 167 -5.39 6.23 -7.61
N ASP A 168 -4.93 5.08 -8.10
CA ASP A 168 -3.55 4.85 -8.58
C ASP A 168 -3.40 4.94 -10.10
N LEU A 169 -4.52 5.04 -10.81
CA LEU A 169 -4.64 4.88 -12.25
C LEU A 169 -4.07 3.56 -12.78
N THR A 170 -4.19 2.48 -11.99
CA THR A 170 -3.61 1.17 -12.36
C THR A 170 -4.35 0.57 -13.56
N GLY A 171 -5.68 0.68 -13.60
CA GLY A 171 -6.48 0.20 -14.71
C GLY A 171 -6.15 0.95 -16.00
N LEU A 172 -6.07 2.28 -15.91
CA LEU A 172 -5.62 3.11 -17.03
C LEU A 172 -4.22 2.72 -17.51
N ALA A 173 -3.25 2.50 -16.61
CA ALA A 173 -1.90 2.09 -17.00
C ALA A 173 -1.89 0.73 -17.72
N VAL A 174 -2.69 -0.24 -17.24
CA VAL A 174 -2.85 -1.54 -17.91
C VAL A 174 -3.42 -1.34 -19.32
N ALA A 175 -4.43 -0.49 -19.50
CA ALA A 175 -5.01 -0.20 -20.80
C ALA A 175 -4.02 0.50 -21.74
N LEU A 176 -3.28 1.51 -21.25
CA LEU A 176 -2.25 2.23 -22.00
C LEU A 176 -1.10 1.34 -22.45
N SER A 177 -0.82 0.24 -21.75
CA SER A 177 0.17 -0.74 -22.19
C SER A 177 -0.16 -1.39 -23.53
N ARG A 178 -1.45 -1.38 -23.95
CA ARG A 178 -1.99 -2.01 -25.17
C ARG A 178 -1.63 -3.48 -25.34
N LYS A 179 -1.31 -4.17 -24.22
CA LYS A 179 -0.91 -5.58 -24.20
C LYS A 179 -2.03 -6.51 -23.78
N ALA A 180 -2.97 -6.05 -22.97
CA ALA A 180 -4.12 -6.84 -22.52
C ALA A 180 -5.05 -7.17 -23.69
N ARG A 181 -5.76 -8.32 -23.61
CA ARG A 181 -6.83 -8.66 -24.55
C ARG A 181 -8.03 -7.77 -24.29
N SER A 182 -8.44 -7.66 -23.02
CA SER A 182 -9.50 -6.75 -22.58
C SER A 182 -9.22 -6.22 -21.17
N VAL A 183 -9.69 -5.02 -20.87
CA VAL A 183 -9.57 -4.39 -19.54
C VAL A 183 -10.94 -3.86 -19.11
N LEU A 184 -11.43 -4.33 -17.96
CA LEU A 184 -12.56 -3.71 -17.29
C LEU A 184 -12.07 -3.01 -16.01
N ILE A 185 -12.30 -1.72 -15.91
CA ILE A 185 -12.02 -0.92 -14.72
C ILE A 185 -13.33 -0.67 -14.01
N ILE A 186 -13.34 -0.88 -12.70
CA ILE A 186 -14.47 -0.48 -11.87
C ILE A 186 -14.00 0.32 -10.66
N ASP A 187 -14.74 1.38 -10.37
CA ASP A 187 -14.51 2.26 -9.22
C ASP A 187 -15.85 2.89 -8.81
N ILE A 188 -15.98 3.29 -7.55
CA ILE A 188 -17.15 4.02 -7.07
C ILE A 188 -17.10 5.51 -7.47
N ASP A 189 -15.89 6.04 -7.69
CA ASP A 189 -15.66 7.43 -8.03
C ASP A 189 -15.88 7.69 -9.53
N LYS A 190 -17.04 8.27 -9.85
CA LYS A 190 -17.39 8.67 -11.22
C LYS A 190 -16.34 9.57 -11.87
N ARG A 191 -15.60 10.39 -11.10
CA ARG A 191 -14.60 11.32 -11.66
C ARG A 191 -13.43 10.57 -12.30
N LEU A 192 -13.00 9.47 -11.69
CA LEU A 192 -11.94 8.60 -12.21
C LEU A 192 -12.44 7.83 -13.43
N ILE A 193 -13.65 7.26 -13.34
CA ILE A 193 -14.28 6.54 -14.47
C ILE A 193 -14.50 7.43 -15.70
N ASP A 194 -14.96 8.68 -15.51
CA ASP A 194 -15.13 9.64 -16.60
C ASP A 194 -13.77 10.04 -17.19
N PHE A 195 -12.73 10.15 -16.36
CA PHE A 195 -11.36 10.48 -16.77
C PHE A 195 -10.77 9.40 -17.68
N ASP A 196 -10.89 8.12 -17.30
CA ASP A 196 -10.39 7.00 -18.08
C ASP A 196 -11.11 6.85 -19.41
N ASN A 197 -12.46 6.86 -19.38
CA ASN A 197 -13.26 6.72 -20.60
C ASN A 197 -13.00 7.84 -21.60
N ARG A 198 -12.72 9.08 -21.13
CA ARG A 198 -12.29 10.17 -22.01
C ARG A 198 -10.97 9.82 -22.69
N ILE A 199 -9.98 9.33 -21.96
CA ILE A 199 -8.67 8.96 -22.51
C ILE A 199 -8.80 7.79 -23.50
N PHE A 200 -9.60 6.78 -23.18
CA PHE A 200 -9.86 5.66 -24.08
C PHE A 200 -10.41 6.15 -25.43
N LYS A 201 -11.37 7.08 -25.38
CA LYS A 201 -11.93 7.70 -26.60
C LYS A 201 -10.91 8.55 -27.35
N GLU A 202 -10.12 9.37 -26.66
CA GLU A 202 -9.11 10.24 -27.27
C GLU A 202 -7.98 9.45 -27.95
N LEU A 203 -7.61 8.30 -27.39
CA LEU A 203 -6.51 7.46 -27.88
C LEU A 203 -6.94 6.25 -28.70
N GLY A 204 -8.25 6.02 -28.90
CA GLY A 204 -8.79 4.88 -29.64
C GLY A 204 -8.49 3.53 -28.98
N ILE A 205 -8.64 3.45 -27.66
CA ILE A 205 -8.46 2.20 -26.88
C ILE A 205 -9.82 1.50 -26.79
N ASP A 206 -10.11 0.65 -27.78
CA ASP A 206 -11.43 0.04 -27.94
C ASP A 206 -11.64 -1.24 -27.11
N ASN A 207 -10.58 -1.76 -26.49
CA ASN A 207 -10.63 -2.98 -25.68
C ASN A 207 -10.55 -2.71 -24.16
N ALA A 208 -10.76 -1.47 -23.75
CA ALA A 208 -10.87 -1.07 -22.36
C ALA A 208 -12.19 -0.34 -22.09
N GLU A 209 -12.77 -0.59 -20.92
CA GLU A 209 -13.97 0.07 -20.45
C GLU A 209 -13.86 0.38 -18.97
N ALA A 210 -14.29 1.57 -18.54
CA ALA A 210 -14.40 1.92 -17.13
C ALA A 210 -15.88 2.10 -16.73
N ARG A 211 -16.30 1.48 -15.63
CA ARG A 211 -17.69 1.52 -15.13
C ARG A 211 -17.75 1.95 -13.66
N VAL A 212 -18.75 2.77 -13.33
CA VAL A 212 -19.04 3.06 -11.93
C VAL A 212 -19.65 1.82 -11.28
N TRP A 213 -19.01 1.31 -10.23
CA TRP A 213 -19.52 0.19 -9.44
C TRP A 213 -19.19 0.32 -7.96
N ASP A 214 -20.19 0.06 -7.12
CA ASP A 214 -20.01 -0.03 -5.68
C ASP A 214 -19.81 -1.49 -5.28
N LEU A 215 -18.58 -1.83 -4.86
CA LEU A 215 -18.16 -3.17 -4.44
C LEU A 215 -18.89 -3.69 -3.19
N ARG A 216 -19.74 -2.89 -2.53
CA ARG A 216 -20.68 -3.42 -1.53
C ARG A 216 -21.75 -4.31 -2.18
N ASN A 217 -22.06 -4.08 -3.46
CA ASN A 217 -23.04 -4.84 -4.22
C ASN A 217 -22.42 -6.06 -4.92
N PRO A 218 -23.16 -7.18 -5.04
CA PRO A 218 -22.71 -8.36 -5.76
C PRO A 218 -22.54 -8.10 -7.25
N PHE A 219 -21.55 -8.74 -7.87
CA PHE A 219 -21.43 -8.72 -9.32
C PHE A 219 -22.53 -9.56 -9.97
N PRO A 220 -22.96 -9.16 -11.18
CA PRO A 220 -23.87 -9.96 -11.96
C PRO A 220 -23.14 -11.16 -12.60
N GLU A 221 -23.88 -12.20 -13.00
CA GLU A 221 -23.30 -13.47 -13.46
C GLU A 221 -22.35 -13.32 -14.66
N GLU A 222 -22.59 -12.33 -15.52
CA GLU A 222 -21.76 -12.06 -16.68
C GLU A 222 -20.32 -11.65 -16.35
N MET A 223 -20.05 -11.21 -15.11
CA MET A 223 -18.70 -10.85 -14.66
C MET A 223 -17.97 -11.98 -13.92
N LEU A 224 -18.68 -13.06 -13.57
CA LEU A 224 -18.13 -14.17 -12.80
C LEU A 224 -17.41 -15.17 -13.70
N GLY A 225 -16.23 -15.63 -13.26
CA GLY A 225 -15.46 -16.64 -13.99
C GLY A 225 -15.00 -16.22 -15.39
N LYS A 226 -14.79 -14.92 -15.64
CA LYS A 226 -14.48 -14.37 -16.98
C LYS A 226 -13.09 -13.82 -17.16
N TYR A 227 -12.37 -13.54 -16.09
CA TYR A 227 -11.10 -12.82 -16.15
C TYR A 227 -9.92 -13.74 -15.86
N ASP A 228 -8.81 -13.49 -16.53
CA ASP A 228 -7.55 -14.18 -16.24
C ASP A 228 -6.87 -13.57 -15.01
N VAL A 229 -7.04 -12.25 -14.81
CA VAL A 229 -6.36 -11.49 -13.76
C VAL A 229 -7.30 -10.48 -13.12
N PHE A 230 -7.22 -10.34 -11.80
CA PHE A 230 -7.74 -9.16 -11.11
C PHE A 230 -6.62 -8.34 -10.45
N VAL A 231 -6.82 -7.02 -10.37
CA VAL A 231 -5.96 -6.09 -9.65
C VAL A 231 -6.81 -5.26 -8.69
N SER A 232 -6.31 -4.99 -7.48
CA SER A 232 -7.03 -4.17 -6.50
C SER A 232 -6.08 -3.48 -5.52
N ASP A 233 -6.44 -2.32 -4.97
CA ASP A 233 -5.72 -1.75 -3.83
C ASP A 233 -6.73 -1.42 -2.71
N PRO A 234 -7.11 -2.44 -1.92
CA PRO A 234 -8.30 -2.35 -1.09
C PRO A 234 -8.05 -1.62 0.24
N PRO A 235 -9.09 -0.99 0.83
CA PRO A 235 -9.06 -0.64 2.25
C PRO A 235 -8.81 -1.88 3.11
N GLU A 236 -8.07 -1.73 4.22
CA GLU A 236 -7.49 -2.87 4.94
C GLU A 236 -8.37 -3.45 6.07
N THR A 237 -9.68 -3.26 5.97
CA THR A 237 -10.63 -3.90 6.89
C THR A 237 -11.03 -5.28 6.37
N LEU A 238 -11.34 -6.22 7.26
CA LEU A 238 -11.83 -7.55 6.86
C LEU A 238 -13.08 -7.50 5.94
N PRO A 239 -14.08 -6.62 6.17
CA PRO A 239 -15.19 -6.45 5.23
C PRO A 239 -14.74 -5.95 3.85
N ALA A 240 -13.78 -5.01 3.79
CA ALA A 240 -13.25 -4.51 2.53
C ALA A 240 -12.47 -5.59 1.78
N PHE A 241 -11.62 -6.39 2.44
CA PHE A 241 -10.98 -7.55 1.80
C PHE A 241 -11.99 -8.53 1.20
N ARG A 242 -13.12 -8.79 1.85
CA ARG A 242 -14.19 -9.62 1.27
C ARG A 242 -14.81 -8.95 0.03
N ALA A 243 -15.03 -7.65 0.08
CA ALA A 243 -15.64 -6.90 -1.01
C ALA A 243 -14.72 -6.70 -2.22
N PHE A 244 -13.41 -6.55 -2.02
CA PHE A 244 -12.44 -6.28 -3.09
C PHE A 244 -11.75 -7.58 -3.53
N ILE A 245 -10.98 -8.21 -2.64
CA ILE A 245 -10.23 -9.45 -2.94
C ILE A 245 -11.20 -10.62 -3.17
N GLY A 246 -12.17 -10.80 -2.28
CA GLY A 246 -13.14 -11.89 -2.39
C GLY A 246 -13.96 -11.82 -3.68
N ARG A 247 -14.35 -10.62 -4.11
CA ARG A 247 -15.02 -10.44 -5.39
C ARG A 247 -14.07 -10.58 -6.58
N GLY A 248 -12.85 -10.09 -6.47
CA GLY A 248 -11.83 -10.31 -7.51
C GLY A 248 -11.60 -11.79 -7.77
N ILE A 249 -11.47 -12.60 -6.71
CA ILE A 249 -11.38 -14.06 -6.85
C ILE A 249 -12.59 -14.63 -7.58
N ALA A 250 -13.81 -14.17 -7.29
CA ALA A 250 -15.04 -14.65 -7.96
C ALA A 250 -15.11 -14.30 -9.46
N THR A 251 -14.34 -13.31 -9.91
CA THR A 251 -14.27 -12.93 -11.33
C THR A 251 -13.30 -13.79 -12.13
N LEU A 252 -12.40 -14.53 -11.47
CA LEU A 252 -11.36 -15.33 -12.12
C LEU A 252 -11.89 -16.62 -12.74
N LYS A 253 -11.36 -16.98 -13.91
CA LYS A 253 -11.62 -18.29 -14.56
C LYS A 253 -11.12 -19.45 -13.69
N GLU A 254 -11.82 -20.57 -13.76
CA GLU A 254 -11.54 -21.77 -12.94
C GLU A 254 -10.22 -22.48 -13.30
N ASP A 255 -9.70 -22.29 -14.52
CA ASP A 255 -8.52 -22.97 -15.06
C ASP A 255 -7.18 -22.31 -14.66
N GLY A 256 -7.21 -21.25 -13.85
CA GLY A 256 -6.02 -20.70 -13.20
C GLY A 256 -5.85 -19.19 -13.33
N GLY A 257 -6.68 -18.41 -12.61
CA GLY A 257 -6.55 -16.95 -12.54
C GLY A 257 -5.54 -16.44 -11.50
N VAL A 258 -5.11 -15.20 -11.65
CA VAL A 258 -4.13 -14.53 -10.76
C VAL A 258 -4.71 -13.26 -10.16
N GLY A 259 -4.39 -12.99 -8.89
CA GLY A 259 -4.77 -11.76 -8.20
C GLY A 259 -3.57 -10.95 -7.75
N TYR A 260 -3.59 -9.65 -8.02
CA TYR A 260 -2.62 -8.67 -7.51
C TYR A 260 -3.31 -7.70 -6.58
N PHE A 261 -2.81 -7.52 -5.36
CA PHE A 261 -3.34 -6.50 -4.46
C PHE A 261 -2.29 -5.87 -3.55
N GLY A 262 -2.51 -4.60 -3.20
CA GLY A 262 -1.71 -3.89 -2.20
C GLY A 262 -2.08 -4.31 -0.78
N LEU A 263 -1.09 -4.29 0.10
CA LEU A 263 -1.24 -4.50 1.54
C LEU A 263 -0.10 -3.77 2.25
N THR A 264 -0.44 -2.82 3.11
CA THR A 264 0.47 -2.13 4.01
C THR A 264 0.63 -2.92 5.33
N LEU A 265 1.75 -2.72 6.03
CA LEU A 265 2.10 -3.36 7.30
C LEU A 265 2.45 -2.32 8.37
#